data_AF-A0A7S4DQ16-F1
#
_entry.id   AF-A0A7S4DQ16-F1
#
_cell.length_a   1.000
_cell.length_b   1.000
_cell.length_c   1.000
_cell.angle_alpha   90.00
_cell.angle_beta   90.00
_cell.angle_gamma   90.00
#
_symmetry.space_group_name_H-M   'P 1'
#
loop_
_entity.id
_entity.type
_entity.pdbx_description
1 polymer ?
#
loop_
_entity_poly.entity_id
_entity_poly.type
_entity_poly.pdbx_seq_one_letter_code
_entity_poly.pdbx_strand_id
1 'polypeptide(L)'
;MWLAAPRARVAVVYSADNVFAWSGQPQSDAFLFDNEAHRLYRPFWRTGVPVDVVSADKLDASALVYDEGALAYRVLVLPAPMLLADSVLETIERFVESGGSVWVGFR
;
A
#
# COMPACT_ATOMS: atom_id res chain seq x y z
N MET A 1 -24.32 -17.90 11.48
CA MET A 1 -24.47 -16.47 11.16
C MET A 1 -23.18 -16.03 10.50
N TRP A 2 -23.15 -15.85 9.18
CA TRP A 2 -21.96 -15.38 8.47
C TRP A 2 -21.99 -13.86 8.48
N LEU A 3 -21.01 -13.22 9.13
CA LEU A 3 -20.85 -11.76 9.08
C LEU A 3 -20.29 -11.38 7.71
N ALA A 4 -20.73 -10.24 7.16
CA ALA A 4 -20.17 -9.69 5.94
C ALA A 4 -18.67 -9.41 6.13
N ALA A 5 -17.87 -9.62 5.07
CA ALA A 5 -16.44 -9.34 5.12
C ALA A 5 -16.19 -7.85 5.45
N PRO A 6 -15.28 -7.54 6.39
CA PRO A 6 -14.98 -6.15 6.74
C PRO A 6 -14.34 -5.44 5.54
N ARG A 7 -14.84 -4.23 5.22
CA ARG A 7 -14.25 -3.37 4.18
C ARG A 7 -13.01 -2.66 4.74
N ALA A 8 -11.83 -2.94 4.20
CA ALA A 8 -10.61 -2.27 4.59
C ALA A 8 -10.63 -0.80 4.19
N ARG A 9 -10.02 0.05 5.02
CA ARG A 9 -9.90 1.50 4.75
C ARG A 9 -8.45 1.91 4.54
N VAL A 10 -7.54 0.95 4.61
CA VAL A 10 -6.10 1.11 4.46
C VAL A 10 -5.63 0.02 3.53
N ALA A 11 -4.76 0.37 2.58
CA ALA A 11 -4.07 -0.60 1.75
C ALA A 11 -2.57 -0.46 1.93
N VAL A 12 -1.89 -1.57 2.18
CA VAL A 12 -0.43 -1.68 2.04
C VAL A 12 -0.14 -2.08 0.61
N VAL A 13 0.58 -1.22 -0.11
CA VAL A 13 1.00 -1.46 -1.49
C VAL A 13 2.29 -2.29 -1.43
N TYR A 14 2.18 -3.58 -1.74
CA TYR A 14 3.28 -4.52 -1.74
C TYR A 14 3.80 -4.74 -3.16
N SER A 15 5.11 -4.66 -3.37
CA SER A 15 5.71 -4.74 -4.70
C SER A 15 6.82 -5.78 -4.73
N ALA A 16 6.63 -6.83 -5.53
CA ALA A 16 7.66 -7.84 -5.76
C ALA A 16 8.91 -7.22 -6.41
N ASP A 17 8.75 -6.25 -7.31
CA ASP A 17 9.88 -5.54 -7.92
C ASP A 17 10.72 -4.81 -6.88
N ASN A 18 10.09 -4.20 -5.87
CA ASN A 18 10.80 -3.58 -4.77
C ASN A 18 11.50 -4.61 -3.89
N VAL A 19 10.88 -5.77 -3.61
CA VAL A 19 11.55 -6.88 -2.90
C VAL A 19 12.84 -7.28 -3.62
N PHE A 20 12.80 -7.43 -4.94
CA PHE A 20 13.98 -7.78 -5.73
C PHE A 20 15.00 -6.65 -5.81
N ALA A 21 14.57 -5.42 -6.03
CA ALA A 21 15.46 -4.26 -6.10
C ALA A 21 16.25 -4.07 -4.80
N TRP A 22 15.56 -4.19 -3.66
CA TRP A 22 16.18 -4.13 -2.35
C TRP A 22 17.05 -5.34 -2.03
N SER A 23 16.71 -6.53 -2.54
CA SER A 23 17.59 -7.70 -2.42
C SER A 23 18.88 -7.53 -3.20
N GLY A 24 18.83 -6.86 -4.35
CA GLY A 24 20.02 -6.57 -5.18
C GLY A 24 20.90 -5.46 -4.60
N GLN A 25 20.30 -4.44 -3.98
CA GLN A 25 21.02 -3.31 -3.39
C GLN A 25 20.43 -2.91 -2.03
N PRO A 26 20.64 -3.71 -0.98
CA PRO A 26 20.03 -3.47 0.32
C PRO A 26 20.58 -2.23 1.03
N GLN A 27 21.76 -1.74 0.62
CA GLN A 27 22.51 -0.62 1.20
C GLN A 27 22.92 -0.82 2.68
N SER A 28 22.30 -1.76 3.39
CA SER A 28 22.59 -2.20 4.75
C SER A 28 22.20 -3.67 4.91
N ASP A 29 23.05 -4.46 5.56
CA ASP A 29 22.76 -5.88 5.86
C ASP A 29 21.60 -6.06 6.86
N ALA A 30 21.23 -4.98 7.58
CA ALA A 30 20.12 -5.00 8.52
C ALA A 30 18.76 -4.73 7.85
N PHE A 31 18.74 -4.32 6.58
CA PHE A 31 17.51 -3.96 5.89
C PHE A 31 16.85 -5.18 5.25
N LEU A 32 15.57 -5.37 5.57
CA LEU A 32 14.69 -6.35 4.91
C LEU A 32 13.37 -5.66 4.58
N PHE A 33 12.94 -5.71 3.32
CA PHE A 33 11.72 -5.05 2.84
C PHE A 33 10.47 -5.48 3.62
N ASP A 34 10.34 -6.78 3.93
CA ASP A 34 9.18 -7.31 4.66
C ASP A 34 9.07 -6.73 6.08
N ASN A 35 10.21 -6.46 6.73
CA ASN A 35 10.22 -5.82 8.04
C ASN A 35 9.63 -4.41 7.95
N GLU A 36 9.91 -3.68 6.87
CA GLU A 36 9.37 -2.34 6.66
C GLU A 36 7.87 -2.37 6.33
N ALA A 37 7.44 -3.31 5.49
CA ALA A 37 6.02 -3.54 5.23
C ALA A 37 5.26 -3.87 6.52
N HIS A 38 5.81 -4.74 7.36
CA HIS A 38 5.25 -5.06 8.67
C HIS A 38 5.29 -3.86 9.63
N ARG A 39 6.36 -3.06 9.63
CA ARG A 39 6.48 -1.87 10.48
C ARG A 39 5.34 -0.90 10.23
N LEU A 40 4.97 -0.66 8.97
CA LEU A 40 3.88 0.24 8.61
C LEU A 40 2.49 -0.40 8.69
N TYR A 41 2.37 -1.72 8.49
CA TYR A 41 1.12 -2.47 8.67
C TYR A 41 0.69 -2.54 10.14
N ARG A 42 1.64 -2.81 11.04
CA ARG A 42 1.39 -3.20 12.44
C ARG A 42 0.56 -2.20 13.27
N PRO A 43 0.69 -0.87 13.12
CA PRO A 43 -0.15 0.09 13.85
C PRO A 43 -1.64 -0.10 13.59
N PHE A 44 -2.05 -0.36 12.34
CA PHE A 44 -3.45 -0.57 11.98
C PHE A 44 -3.98 -1.89 12.52
N TRP A 45 -3.20 -2.96 12.40
CA TRP A 45 -3.54 -4.26 12.96
C TRP A 45 -3.74 -4.19 14.48
N ARG A 46 -2.84 -3.50 15.20
CA ARG A 46 -2.94 -3.34 16.66
C ARG A 46 -4.17 -2.56 17.12
N THR A 47 -4.75 -1.72 16.26
CA THR A 47 -5.95 -0.94 16.56
C THR A 47 -7.23 -1.55 15.97
N GLY A 48 -7.14 -2.75 15.38
CA GLY A 48 -8.28 -3.45 14.80
C GLY A 48 -8.80 -2.80 13.51
N VAL A 49 -8.01 -1.96 12.85
CA VAL A 49 -8.35 -1.39 11.54
C VAL A 49 -8.09 -2.45 10.47
N PRO A 50 -9.09 -2.83 9.65
CA PRO A 50 -8.88 -3.78 8.57
C PRO A 50 -8.00 -3.16 7.48
N VAL A 51 -7.01 -3.94 7.03
CA VAL A 51 -6.01 -3.53 6.05
C VAL A 51 -5.96 -4.58 4.94
N ASP A 52 -6.00 -4.12 3.70
CA ASP A 52 -5.73 -4.96 2.55
C ASP A 52 -4.25 -4.87 2.17
N VAL A 53 -3.69 -5.95 1.66
CA VAL A 53 -2.37 -5.96 1.02
C VAL A 53 -2.63 -6.05 -0.48
N VAL A 54 -2.34 -4.95 -1.17
CA VAL A 54 -2.59 -4.81 -2.60
C VAL A 54 -1.27 -4.90 -3.33
N SER A 55 -1.23 -5.72 -4.37
CA SER A 55 -0.05 -5.83 -5.21
C SER A 55 0.11 -4.57 -6.06
N ALA A 56 1.32 -4.00 -6.12
CA ALA A 56 1.58 -2.74 -6.81
C ALA A 56 1.28 -2.80 -8.32
N ASP A 57 1.48 -3.96 -8.97
CA ASP A 57 1.14 -4.22 -10.37
C ASP A 57 -0.38 -4.21 -10.64
N LYS A 58 -1.19 -4.34 -9.58
CA LYS A 58 -2.65 -4.28 -9.63
C LYS A 58 -3.20 -2.97 -9.08
N LEU A 59 -2.33 -2.00 -8.73
CA LEU A 59 -2.77 -0.70 -8.25
C LEU A 59 -3.16 0.18 -9.44
N ASP A 60 -4.45 0.14 -9.78
CA ASP A 60 -5.05 1.02 -10.77
C ASP A 60 -6.27 1.76 -10.19
N ALA A 61 -6.92 2.59 -11.00
CA ALA A 61 -8.10 3.35 -10.57
C ALA A 61 -9.25 2.45 -10.07
N SER A 62 -9.37 1.23 -10.58
CA SER A 62 -10.41 0.28 -10.14
C SER A 62 -10.12 -0.28 -8.75
N ALA A 63 -8.85 -0.47 -8.40
CA ALA A 63 -8.42 -0.89 -7.07
C ALA A 63 -8.73 0.16 -5.99
N LEU A 64 -8.92 1.43 -6.37
CA LEU A 64 -9.14 2.54 -5.45
C LEU A 64 -10.62 2.88 -5.19
N VAL A 65 -11.58 2.11 -5.71
CA VAL A 65 -13.02 2.42 -5.63
C VAL A 65 -13.80 1.19 -5.17
N TYR A 66 -14.68 1.33 -4.16
CA TYR A 66 -15.54 0.21 -3.71
C TYR A 66 -16.91 0.18 -4.40
N ASP A 67 -17.57 1.32 -4.47
CA ASP A 67 -18.92 1.51 -5.03
C ASP A 67 -18.87 2.78 -5.92
N GLU A 68 -19.87 3.02 -6.77
CA GLU A 68 -19.89 4.16 -7.72
C GLU A 68 -19.53 5.50 -7.06
N GLY A 69 -18.28 5.95 -7.26
CA GLY A 69 -17.77 7.25 -6.81
C GLY A 69 -17.19 7.31 -5.40
N ALA A 70 -17.10 6.20 -4.65
CA ALA A 70 -16.52 6.20 -3.29
C ALA A 70 -15.14 5.52 -3.24
N LEU A 71 -14.12 6.26 -2.76
CA LEU A 71 -12.78 5.71 -2.55
C LEU A 71 -12.82 4.47 -1.65
N ALA A 72 -12.17 3.41 -2.12
CA ALA A 72 -12.00 2.18 -1.36
C ALA A 72 -11.17 2.44 -0.10
N TYR A 73 -10.03 3.06 -0.29
CA TYR A 73 -9.08 3.32 0.77
C TYR A 73 -9.08 4.80 1.18
N ARG A 74 -8.74 5.04 2.44
CA ARG A 74 -8.42 6.38 2.99
C ARG A 74 -6.92 6.59 3.11
N VAL A 75 -6.18 5.49 3.30
CA VAL A 75 -4.72 5.52 3.40
C VAL A 75 -4.12 4.48 2.45
N LEU A 76 -3.21 4.90 1.59
CA LEU A 76 -2.27 4.01 0.90
C LEU A 76 -0.94 4.05 1.65
N VAL A 77 -0.37 2.89 1.92
CA VAL A 77 0.89 2.74 2.64
C VAL A 77 1.92 2.15 1.68
N LEU A 78 3.01 2.88 1.44
CA LEU A 78 4.12 2.46 0.58
C LEU A 78 5.36 2.25 1.45
N PRO A 79 5.76 0.99 1.75
CA PRO A 79 6.81 0.70 2.74
C PRO A 79 8.19 1.28 2.44
N ALA A 80 8.75 0.99 1.27
CA ALA A 80 10.03 1.50 0.84
C ALA A 80 10.06 1.47 -0.70
N PRO A 81 9.31 2.36 -1.37
CA PRO A 81 9.20 2.35 -2.82
C PRO A 81 10.51 2.84 -3.45
N MET A 82 11.36 1.91 -3.88
CA MET A 82 12.51 2.15 -4.73
C MET A 82 12.13 2.23 -6.22
N LEU A 83 11.16 1.42 -6.64
CA LEU A 83 10.64 1.36 -8.00
C LEU A 83 9.13 1.62 -7.99
N LEU A 84 8.68 2.55 -8.84
CA LEU A 84 7.27 2.81 -9.12
C LEU A 84 7.11 2.96 -10.63
N ALA A 85 6.10 2.31 -11.19
CA ALA A 85 5.72 2.52 -12.58
C ALA A 85 4.95 3.85 -12.70
N ASP A 86 5.08 4.54 -13.84
CA ASP A 86 4.40 5.81 -14.08
C ASP A 86 2.87 5.68 -13.91
N SER A 87 2.28 4.57 -14.36
CA SER A 87 0.84 4.30 -14.19
C SER A 87 0.41 4.19 -12.72
N VAL A 88 1.27 3.65 -11.86
CA VAL A 88 1.04 3.55 -10.41
C VAL A 88 1.15 4.94 -9.79
N LEU A 89 2.11 5.75 -10.24
CA LEU A 89 2.27 7.13 -9.78
C LEU A 89 1.04 7.99 -10.13
N GLU A 90 0.58 7.95 -11.38
CA GLU A 90 -0.64 8.65 -11.82
C GLU A 90 -1.86 8.24 -10.99
N THR A 91 -1.95 6.95 -10.63
CA THR A 91 -3.02 6.43 -9.79
C THR A 91 -2.95 6.98 -8.36
N ILE A 92 -1.74 7.07 -7.79
CA ILE A 92 -1.50 7.65 -6.47
C ILE A 92 -1.80 9.16 -6.45
N GLU A 93 -1.42 9.89 -7.51
CA GLU A 93 -1.72 11.33 -7.63
C GLU A 93 -3.23 11.57 -7.62
N ARG A 94 -3.98 10.85 -8.46
CA ARG A 94 -5.46 10.93 -8.48
C ARG A 94 -6.08 10.55 -7.15
N PHE A 95 -5.52 9.57 -6.45
CA PHE A 95 -5.96 9.16 -5.12
C PHE A 95 -5.86 10.31 -4.11
N VAL A 96 -4.71 11.01 -4.10
CA VAL A 96 -4.47 12.17 -3.24
C VAL A 96 -5.39 13.33 -3.61
N GLU A 97 -5.54 13.62 -4.90
CA GLU A 97 -6.47 14.65 -5.41
C GLU A 97 -7.91 14.39 -4.98
N SER A 98 -8.30 13.12 -4.89
CA SER A 98 -9.62 12.68 -4.41
C SER A 98 -9.77 12.72 -2.88
N GLY A 99 -8.77 13.23 -2.15
CA GLY A 99 -8.77 13.35 -0.70
C GLY A 99 -8.25 12.12 0.06
N GLY A 100 -7.61 11.18 -0.63
CA GLY A 100 -6.85 10.09 -0.03
C GLY A 100 -5.55 10.57 0.60
N SER A 101 -4.99 9.78 1.52
CA SER A 101 -3.70 10.07 2.16
C SER A 101 -2.68 8.99 1.85
N VAL A 102 -1.45 9.39 1.51
CA VAL A 102 -0.37 8.45 1.18
C VAL A 102 0.69 8.51 2.27
N TRP A 103 1.01 7.36 2.84
CA TRP A 103 2.04 7.20 3.86
C TRP A 103 3.20 6.44 3.23
N VAL A 104 4.28 7.16 2.96
CA VAL A 104 5.50 6.59 2.42
C VAL A 104 6.45 6.32 3.59
N GLY A 105 7.06 5.14 3.61
CA GLY A 105 8.17 4.86 4.50
C GLY A 105 9.43 5.56 4.01
N PHE A 106 10.59 5.00 4.33
CA PHE A 106 11.84 5.68 4.00
C PHE A 106 12.30 5.38 2.57
N ARG A 107 13.08 6.34 2.06
CA ARG A 107 13.57 6.49 0.69
C ARG A 107 12.55 7.08 -0.28
#